data_AF-A0A3N2G2V6-F1
#
_entry.id   AF-A0A3N2G2V6-F1
#
_cell.length_a   1.000
_cell.length_b   1.000
_cell.length_c   1.000
_cell.angle_alpha   90.00
_cell.angle_beta   90.00
_cell.angle_gamma   90.00
#
_symmetry.space_group_name_H-M   'P 1'
#
loop_
_entity.id
_entity.type
_entity.pdbx_description
1 polymer ?
#
loop_
_entity_poly.entity_id
_entity_poly.type
_entity_poly.pdbx_seq_one_letter_code
_entity_poly.pdbx_strand_id
1 'polypeptide(L)' 'MPKRGLTDFLLTYMGPAQVGNVRSRRRPTTSDQREREAELVAGFERVVGPDGREFLVERTDGAD' A
#
# COMPACT_ATOMS: atom_id res chain seq x y z
N MET A 1 -18.42 3.89 17.52
CA MET A 1 -17.44 3.82 16.41
C MET A 1 -18.14 4.20 15.10
N PRO A 2 -18.09 5.48 14.69
CA PRO A 2 -18.07 5.81 13.26
C PRO A 2 -17.18 7.05 13.01
N LYS A 3 -15.92 6.85 12.60
CA LYS A 3 -15.03 7.94 12.13
C LYS A 3 -14.58 7.81 10.68
N ARG A 4 -14.86 6.66 10.03
CA ARG A 4 -14.43 6.37 8.66
C ARG A 4 -14.97 7.37 7.64
N GLY A 5 -16.25 7.75 7.72
CA GLY A 5 -16.87 8.65 6.75
C GLY A 5 -16.28 10.07 6.71
N LEU A 6 -15.90 10.64 7.86
CA LEU A 6 -15.29 11.98 7.91
C LEU A 6 -13.85 11.95 7.39
N THR A 7 -13.08 10.94 7.78
CA THR A 7 -11.70 10.76 7.30
C THR A 7 -11.67 10.54 5.78
N ASP A 8 -12.59 9.73 5.23
CA ASP A 8 -12.70 9.51 3.78
C ASP A 8 -13.15 10.77 3.01
N PHE A 9 -14.01 11.59 3.63
CA PHE A 9 -14.41 12.88 3.07
C PHE A 9 -13.24 13.85 3.00
N LEU A 10 -12.48 13.98 4.09
CA LEU A 10 -11.30 14.83 4.13
C LEU A 10 -10.20 14.33 3.18
N LEU A 11 -9.97 13.01 3.06
CA LEU A 11 -9.00 12.45 2.13
C LEU A 11 -9.32 12.77 0.66
N THR A 12 -10.60 12.91 0.30
CA THR A 12 -10.97 13.27 -1.08
C THR A 12 -10.55 14.69 -1.44
N TYR A 13 -10.51 15.62 -0.47
CA TYR A 13 -10.24 17.05 -0.71
C TYR A 13 -8.87 17.53 -0.21
N MET A 14 -8.35 16.91 0.84
CA MET A 14 -7.13 17.28 1.57
C MET A 14 -6.15 16.10 1.68
N GLY A 15 -6.44 14.98 1.01
CA GLY A 15 -5.51 13.86 0.94
C GLY A 15 -4.38 14.12 -0.08
N PRO A 16 -3.26 13.38 0.03
CA PRO A 16 -2.24 13.39 -1.01
C PRO A 16 -2.87 13.05 -2.36
N ALA A 17 -2.32 13.58 -3.45
CA ALA A 17 -2.83 13.30 -4.80
C ALA A 17 -2.83 11.78 -5.05
N GLN A 18 -4.01 11.18 -4.91
CA GLN A 18 -4.19 9.76 -5.16
C GLN A 18 -4.42 9.56 -6.65
N VAL A 19 -3.70 8.62 -7.24
CA VAL A 19 -3.84 8.27 -8.64
C VAL A 19 -5.11 7.42 -8.79
N GLY A 20 -6.27 8.08 -8.73
CA GLY A 20 -7.58 7.46 -8.88
C GLY A 20 -8.63 7.94 -7.89
N ASN A 21 -9.90 7.86 -8.31
CA ASN A 21 -11.04 8.17 -7.44
C ASN A 21 -11.25 7.04 -6.42
N VAL A 22 -10.96 7.30 -5.13
CA VAL A 22 -11.18 6.37 -4.01
C VAL A 22 -12.59 5.82 -3.95
N ARG A 23 -13.56 6.63 -4.37
CA ARG A 23 -15.00 6.35 -4.36
C ARG A 23 -15.48 5.66 -5.63
N SER A 24 -14.62 5.48 -6.63
CA SER A 24 -15.00 4.77 -7.85
C SER A 24 -15.17 3.27 -7.59
N ARG A 25 -16.04 2.64 -8.39
CA ARG A 25 -16.27 1.20 -8.34
C ARG A 25 -14.95 0.51 -8.71
N ARG A 26 -14.24 -0.01 -7.71
CA ARG A 26 -12.97 -0.72 -7.94
C ARG A 26 -13.23 -1.93 -8.84
N ARG A 27 -12.37 -2.13 -9.84
CA ARG A 27 -12.36 -3.39 -10.58
C ARG A 27 -12.07 -4.53 -9.60
N PRO A 28 -12.84 -5.63 -9.61
CA PRO A 28 -12.54 -6.77 -8.75
C PRO A 28 -11.18 -7.36 -9.14
N THR A 29 -10.35 -7.64 -8.13
CA THR A 29 -9.01 -8.23 -8.28
C THR A 29 -9.13 -9.70 -8.68
N THR A 30 -8.41 -10.12 -9.71
CA THR A 30 -8.37 -11.53 -10.14
C THR A 30 -7.61 -12.41 -9.14
N SER A 31 -7.69 -13.74 -9.27
CA SER A 31 -6.86 -14.68 -8.51
C SER A 31 -5.37 -14.37 -8.68
N ASP A 32 -4.94 -14.22 -9.94
CA ASP A 32 -3.55 -14.04 -10.30
C ASP A 32 -3.01 -12.71 -9.76
N GLN A 33 -3.85 -11.68 -9.74
CA GLN A 33 -3.50 -10.39 -9.15
C GLN A 33 -3.37 -10.48 -7.62
N ARG A 34 -4.20 -11.28 -6.95
CA ARG A 34 -4.09 -11.53 -5.49
C ARG A 34 -2.85 -12.35 -5.16
N GLU A 35 -2.53 -13.36 -5.97
CA GLU A 35 -1.32 -14.17 -5.81
C GLU A 35 -0.06 -13.32 -6.00
N ARG A 36 -0.07 -12.47 -7.03
CA ARG A 36 1.02 -11.51 -7.27
C ARG A 36 1.16 -10.49 -6.14
N GLU A 37 0.06 -9.98 -5.60
CA GLU A 37 0.09 -9.09 -4.44
C GLU A 37 0.70 -9.80 -3.22
N ALA A 38 0.32 -11.05 -2.97
CA ALA A 38 0.88 -11.85 -1.88
C ALA A 38 2.39 -12.10 -2.05
N GLU A 39 2.84 -12.40 -3.27
CA GLU A 39 4.26 -12.54 -3.61
C GLU A 39 5.04 -11.25 -3.31
N LEU A 40 4.53 -10.10 -3.76
CA LEU A 40 5.16 -8.80 -3.52
C LEU A 40 5.18 -8.41 -2.04
N VAL A 41 4.15 -8.73 -1.26
CA VAL A 41 4.13 -8.45 0.18
C VAL A 41 5.09 -9.37 0.94
N ALA A 42 5.22 -10.62 0.51
CA ALA A 42 6.11 -11.59 1.15
C ALA A 42 7.59 -11.32 0.85
N GLY A 43 7.91 -10.90 -0.39
CA GLY A 43 9.27 -10.75 -0.89
C GLY A 43 9.96 -9.42 -0.57
N PHE A 44 9.30 -8.48 0.11
CA PHE A 44 9.90 -7.18 0.44
C PHE A 44 9.75 -6.83 1.92
N GLU A 45 10.73 -6.11 2.47
CA GLU A 45 10.70 -5.54 3.80
C GLU A 45 10.93 -4.03 3.78
N ARG A 46 10.37 -3.31 4.77
CA ARG A 46 10.57 -1.87 4.93
C ARG A 46 11.73 -1.62 5.89
N VAL A 47 12.73 -0.87 5.44
CA VAL A 47 13.91 -0.48 6.22
C VAL A 47 14.01 1.04 6.28
N VAL A 48 14.46 1.57 7.41
CA VAL A 48 14.71 3.01 7.59
C VAL A 48 16.21 3.25 7.41
N GLY A 49 16.56 4.10 6.43
CA GLY A 49 17.94 4.50 6.18
C GLY A 49 18.50 5.41 7.27
N PRO A 50 19.82 5.65 7.28
CA PRO A 50 20.48 6.51 8.26
C PRO A 50 20.05 7.98 8.17
N ASP A 51 19.45 8.38 7.05
CA ASP A 51 18.85 9.69 6.82
C ASP A 51 17.37 9.76 7.25
N GLY A 52 16.83 8.69 7.84
CA GLY A 52 15.44 8.59 8.28
C GLY A 52 14.43 8.34 7.16
N ARG A 53 14.87 8.14 5.91
CA ARG A 53 13.97 7.80 4.80
C ARG A 53 13.64 6.32 4.82
N GLU A 54 12.40 5.99 4.47
CA GLU A 54 11.95 4.60 4.36
C GLU A 54 12.19 4.05 2.96
N PHE A 55 12.67 2.81 2.90
CA PHE A 55 12.94 2.07 1.68
C PHE A 55 12.25 0.70 1.74
N LEU A 56 11.76 0.23 0.60
CA LEU A 56 11.39 -1.17 0.41
C LEU A 56 12.59 -1.89 -0.18
N VAL A 57 13.08 -2.91 0.51
CA VAL A 57 14.17 -3.76 0.04
C VAL A 57 13.67 -5.18 -0.15
N GLU A 58 14.22 -5.87 -1.15
CA GLU A 58 13.90 -7.27 -1.38
C GLU A 58 14.38 -8.10 -0.17
N ARG A 59 13.52 -8.96 0.35
CA ARG A 59 13.87 -9.89 1.41
C ARG A 59 14.82 -10.91 0.81
N THR A 60 16.09 -10.81 1.13
CA THR A 60 17.02 -11.91 0.95
C THR A 60 16.67 -12.97 1.98
N ASP A 61 15.94 -14.02 1.60
CA ASP A 61 15.76 -15.20 2.45
C ASP A 61 17.14 -15.83 2.70
N GLY A 62 17.82 -15.38 3.76
CA GLY A 62 19.03 -15.99 4.31
C GLY A 62 20.15 -16.26 3.31
N ALA A 63 20.82 -15.21 2.82
CA ALA A 63 22.24 -15.35 2.43
C ALA A 63 23.09 -15.22 3.72
N ASP A 64 23.03 -16.26 4.56
CA ASP A 64 24.13 -16.62 5.47
C ASP A 64 25.01 -17.66 4.76
#